data_AF-A0A8D7EUP6-F1
#
_entry.id   AF-A0A8D7EUP6-F1
#
_cell.length_a   1.000
_cell.length_b   1.000
_cell.length_c   1.000
_cell.angle_alpha   90.00
_cell.angle_beta   90.00
_cell.angle_gamma   90.00
#
_symmetry.space_group_name_H-M   'P 1'
#
loop_
_entity.id
_entity.type
_entity.pdbx_description
1 polymer ?
#
loop_
_entity_poly.entity_id
_entity_poly.type
_entity_poly.pdbx_seq_one_letter_code
_entity_poly.pdbx_strand_id
1 'polypeptide(L)'
;MVLGKRAKSIVLMSKVKSQEGVANFDDILANSDAFMVARGDLGMEIPIEKIFYAQKVMIFKCNMKGKPVVTATQMLESMIKSPRPTRAEATDVANAVLDGTDCVMLSGETAAGAYPELAVQTLAQICLEAESYSDYGAVFKGILATAPVPMSPIESLASSAVRTANSAKASLILVLTRGGSTAKLVAKYRPAMPILSVVVPELKTDSFDWFCSDEAPARYSLIFRGLIPVLSCATAKSSDTESTDEAIEFAIQHTKAAGLCKPGESVVALH
;
A
#
# COMPACT_ATOMS: atom_id res chain seq x y z
N MET A 1 8.64 -21.08 -10.79
CA MET A 1 7.90 -19.85 -11.13
C MET A 1 8.03 -19.61 -12.62
N VAL A 2 6.91 -19.44 -13.34
CA VAL A 2 6.85 -19.39 -14.82
C VAL A 2 7.65 -18.22 -15.41
N LEU A 3 7.83 -17.13 -14.66
CA LEU A 3 8.57 -15.94 -15.09
C LEU A 3 10.10 -16.09 -15.06
N GLY A 4 10.62 -17.24 -14.62
CA GLY A 4 12.07 -17.51 -14.57
C GLY A 4 12.80 -16.85 -13.39
N LYS A 5 14.11 -17.11 -13.29
CA LYS A 5 14.93 -16.73 -12.12
C LYS A 5 15.17 -15.22 -11.98
N ARG A 6 15.07 -14.45 -13.07
CA ARG A 6 15.29 -12.99 -13.08
C ARG A 6 14.07 -12.19 -12.62
N ALA A 7 12.90 -12.81 -12.57
CA ALA A 7 11.64 -12.17 -12.22
C ALA A 7 11.27 -12.32 -10.72
N LYS A 8 12.22 -12.70 -9.87
CA LYS A 8 11.97 -12.92 -8.43
C LYS A 8 11.45 -11.68 -7.69
N SER A 9 11.75 -10.48 -8.19
CA SER A 9 11.30 -9.20 -7.62
C SER A 9 9.98 -8.68 -8.23
N ILE A 10 9.43 -9.36 -9.24
CA ILE A 10 8.17 -8.95 -9.88
C ILE A 10 7.00 -9.41 -9.02
N VAL A 11 6.14 -8.46 -8.66
CA VAL A 11 4.88 -8.69 -7.94
C VAL A 11 3.80 -9.13 -8.91
N LEU A 12 3.12 -10.24 -8.60
CA LEU A 12 1.99 -10.73 -9.39
C LEU A 12 0.67 -10.15 -8.89
N MET A 13 0.05 -9.29 -9.70
CA MET A 13 -1.28 -8.74 -9.46
C MET A 13 -2.35 -9.48 -10.26
N SER A 14 -3.24 -10.18 -9.56
CA SER A 14 -4.36 -10.88 -10.20
C SER A 14 -5.53 -9.93 -10.43
N LYS A 15 -5.94 -9.78 -11.70
CA LYS A 15 -7.11 -8.99 -12.10
C LYS A 15 -8.36 -9.86 -12.04
N VAL A 16 -9.24 -9.61 -11.08
CA VAL A 16 -10.51 -10.33 -10.94
C VAL A 16 -11.56 -9.63 -11.77
N LYS A 17 -11.99 -10.31 -12.83
CA LYS A 17 -12.81 -9.72 -13.89
C LYS A 17 -13.95 -10.58 -14.41
N SER A 18 -14.16 -11.78 -13.84
CA SER A 18 -15.18 -12.73 -14.26
C SER A 18 -15.90 -13.34 -13.07
N GLN A 19 -17.08 -13.92 -13.31
CA GLN A 19 -17.86 -14.64 -12.29
C GLN A 19 -17.06 -15.79 -11.64
N GLU A 20 -16.28 -16.53 -12.44
CA GLU A 20 -15.41 -17.60 -11.96
C GLU A 20 -14.29 -17.07 -11.05
N GLY A 21 -13.70 -15.92 -11.42
CA GLY A 21 -12.68 -15.27 -10.59
C GLY A 21 -13.22 -14.81 -9.24
N VAL A 22 -14.47 -14.34 -9.18
CA VAL A 22 -15.15 -14.00 -7.93
C VAL A 22 -15.46 -15.24 -7.10
N ALA A 23 -15.93 -16.32 -7.74
CA ALA A 23 -16.26 -17.57 -7.05
C ALA A 23 -15.04 -18.25 -6.41
N ASN A 24 -13.89 -18.20 -7.09
CA ASN A 24 -12.63 -18.80 -6.63
C ASN A 24 -11.68 -17.79 -5.97
N PHE A 25 -12.21 -16.66 -5.51
CA PHE A 25 -11.37 -15.55 -5.06
C PHE A 25 -10.41 -15.92 -3.92
N ASP A 26 -10.81 -16.79 -2.99
CA ASP A 26 -9.96 -17.17 -1.85
C ASP A 26 -8.69 -17.92 -2.27
N ASP A 27 -8.80 -18.77 -3.29
CA ASP A 27 -7.65 -19.51 -3.83
C ASP A 27 -6.72 -18.60 -4.63
N ILE A 28 -7.28 -17.70 -5.44
CA ILE A 28 -6.51 -16.67 -6.14
C ILE A 28 -5.83 -15.76 -5.10
N LEU A 29 -6.55 -15.42 -4.03
CA LEU A 29 -6.08 -14.62 -2.91
C LEU A 29 -4.86 -15.24 -2.24
N ALA A 30 -4.88 -16.55 -2.00
CA ALA A 30 -3.75 -17.27 -1.43
C ALA A 30 -2.50 -17.23 -2.34
N ASN A 31 -2.68 -17.29 -3.66
CA ASN A 31 -1.60 -17.52 -4.63
C ASN A 31 -1.08 -16.28 -5.38
N SER A 32 -1.66 -15.09 -5.18
CA SER A 32 -1.19 -13.86 -5.82
C SER A 32 -0.59 -12.88 -4.81
N ASP A 33 0.31 -11.99 -5.26
CA ASP A 33 0.92 -11.01 -4.37
C ASP A 33 0.04 -9.78 -4.16
N ALA A 34 -0.74 -9.41 -5.18
CA ALA A 34 -1.62 -8.25 -5.20
C ALA A 34 -2.91 -8.55 -5.98
N PHE A 35 -3.92 -7.69 -5.83
CA PHE A 35 -5.24 -7.87 -6.45
C PHE A 35 -5.73 -6.60 -7.10
N MET A 36 -6.49 -6.76 -8.18
CA MET A 36 -7.22 -5.66 -8.80
C MET A 36 -8.68 -6.06 -9.01
N VAL A 37 -9.58 -5.21 -8.53
CA VAL A 37 -11.01 -5.28 -8.83
C VAL A 37 -11.23 -4.58 -10.17
N ALA A 38 -11.32 -5.37 -11.26
CA ALA A 38 -11.44 -4.86 -12.62
C ALA A 38 -12.91 -4.67 -13.01
N ARG A 39 -13.51 -3.57 -12.56
CA ARG A 39 -14.97 -3.34 -12.60
C ARG A 39 -15.55 -3.26 -14.01
N GLY A 40 -14.80 -2.73 -14.97
CA GLY A 40 -15.25 -2.61 -16.37
C GLY A 40 -15.56 -3.96 -16.99
N ASP A 41 -14.61 -4.89 -16.94
CA ASP A 41 -14.79 -6.26 -17.42
C ASP A 41 -15.78 -7.03 -16.51
N LEU A 42 -15.64 -6.90 -15.19
CA LEU A 42 -16.49 -7.60 -14.23
C LEU A 42 -17.97 -7.24 -14.39
N GLY A 43 -18.28 -5.98 -14.69
CA GLY A 43 -19.65 -5.52 -14.91
C GLY A 43 -20.31 -6.03 -16.20
N MET A 44 -19.53 -6.63 -17.10
CA MET A 44 -20.06 -7.37 -18.25
C MET A 44 -20.35 -8.84 -17.91
N GLU A 45 -19.67 -9.38 -16.88
CA GLU A 45 -19.69 -10.80 -16.51
C GLU A 45 -20.70 -11.12 -15.40
N ILE A 46 -20.98 -10.17 -14.51
CA ILE A 46 -21.96 -10.32 -13.42
C ILE A 46 -23.03 -9.24 -13.50
N PRO A 47 -24.24 -9.45 -12.94
CA PRO A 47 -25.26 -8.40 -12.88
C PRO A 47 -24.71 -7.12 -12.26
N ILE A 48 -24.95 -5.97 -12.88
CA ILE A 48 -24.34 -4.69 -12.53
C ILE A 48 -24.64 -4.28 -11.08
N GLU A 49 -25.83 -4.62 -10.60
CA GLU A 49 -26.25 -4.39 -9.22
C GLU A 49 -25.50 -5.24 -8.19
N LYS A 50 -24.67 -6.21 -8.60
CA LYS A 50 -23.84 -7.04 -7.70
C LYS A 50 -22.37 -6.60 -7.64
N ILE A 51 -21.94 -5.68 -8.51
CA ILE A 51 -20.53 -5.24 -8.59
C ILE A 51 -20.06 -4.66 -7.25
N PHE A 52 -20.89 -3.82 -6.62
CA PHE A 52 -20.53 -3.19 -5.35
C PHE A 52 -20.26 -4.23 -4.24
N TYR A 53 -21.05 -5.31 -4.22
CA TYR A 53 -20.89 -6.39 -3.25
C TYR A 53 -19.58 -7.14 -3.49
N ALA A 54 -19.30 -7.50 -4.76
CA ALA A 54 -18.06 -8.18 -5.14
C ALA A 54 -16.83 -7.33 -4.77
N GLN A 55 -16.85 -6.02 -5.08
CA GLN A 55 -15.79 -5.07 -4.69
C GLN A 55 -15.56 -5.08 -3.18
N LYS A 56 -16.60 -4.84 -2.38
CA LYS A 56 -16.48 -4.76 -0.91
C LYS A 56 -15.93 -6.04 -0.30
N VAL A 57 -16.42 -7.20 -0.75
CA VAL A 57 -15.94 -8.50 -0.26
C VAL A 57 -14.48 -8.75 -0.64
N MET A 58 -14.09 -8.45 -1.89
CA MET A 58 -12.70 -8.63 -2.33
C MET A 58 -11.74 -7.72 -1.55
N ILE A 59 -12.08 -6.43 -1.41
CA ILE A 59 -11.26 -5.47 -0.65
C ILE A 59 -11.14 -5.92 0.81
N PHE A 60 -12.24 -6.29 1.45
CA PHE A 60 -12.24 -6.78 2.82
C PHE A 60 -11.31 -7.98 3.00
N LYS A 61 -11.44 -9.00 2.14
CA LYS A 61 -10.62 -10.22 2.20
C LYS A 61 -9.13 -9.93 1.97
N CYS A 62 -8.80 -9.04 1.03
CA CYS A 62 -7.43 -8.57 0.80
C CYS A 62 -6.84 -7.91 2.05
N ASN A 63 -7.60 -7.01 2.69
CA ASN A 63 -7.20 -6.32 3.91
C ASN A 63 -6.92 -7.29 5.05
N MET A 64 -7.78 -8.30 5.26
CA MET A 64 -7.56 -9.32 6.30
C MET A 64 -6.28 -10.13 6.06
N LYS A 65 -5.94 -10.40 4.80
CA LYS A 65 -4.70 -11.10 4.43
C LYS A 65 -3.48 -10.19 4.32
N GLY A 66 -3.65 -8.87 4.43
CA GLY A 66 -2.57 -7.89 4.24
C GLY A 66 -1.99 -7.89 2.82
N LYS A 67 -2.82 -8.24 1.82
CA LYS A 67 -2.44 -8.19 0.41
C LYS A 67 -3.03 -6.94 -0.23
N PRO A 68 -2.25 -6.18 -1.02
CA PRO A 68 -2.70 -4.92 -1.58
C PRO A 68 -3.80 -5.14 -2.61
N VAL A 69 -4.80 -4.28 -2.59
CA VAL A 69 -5.93 -4.31 -3.52
C VAL A 69 -6.09 -2.98 -4.23
N VAL A 70 -6.32 -3.04 -5.54
CA VAL A 70 -6.51 -1.87 -6.40
C VAL A 70 -7.94 -1.86 -6.92
N THR A 71 -8.66 -0.76 -6.70
CA THR A 71 -9.95 -0.52 -7.34
C THR A 71 -9.71 0.20 -8.66
N ALA A 72 -10.17 -0.40 -9.75
CA ALA A 72 -9.85 0.05 -11.10
C ALA A 72 -11.10 0.30 -11.94
N THR A 73 -10.89 1.07 -13.01
CA THR A 73 -11.82 1.40 -14.12
C THR A 73 -12.98 2.30 -13.73
N GLN A 74 -13.26 3.29 -14.59
CA GLN A 74 -14.38 4.23 -14.48
C GLN A 74 -14.46 4.96 -13.12
N MET A 75 -13.30 5.28 -12.54
CA MET A 75 -13.24 6.02 -11.27
C MET A 75 -13.59 7.49 -11.50
N LEU A 76 -13.13 8.09 -12.60
CA LEU A 76 -13.42 9.47 -13.01
C LEU A 76 -13.69 9.55 -14.53
N GLU A 77 -14.41 8.57 -15.10
CA GLU A 77 -14.57 8.37 -16.55
C GLU A 77 -14.98 9.64 -17.31
N SER A 78 -15.91 10.43 -16.78
CA SER A 78 -16.38 11.66 -17.40
C SER A 78 -15.25 12.68 -17.60
N MET A 79 -14.17 12.59 -16.82
CA MET A 79 -13.01 13.47 -16.93
C MET A 79 -12.16 13.24 -18.17
N ILE A 80 -12.44 12.19 -18.96
CA ILE A 80 -11.89 12.04 -20.31
C ILE A 80 -12.28 13.24 -21.19
N LYS A 81 -13.51 13.75 -21.03
CA LYS A 81 -14.08 14.82 -21.87
C LYS A 81 -14.46 16.08 -21.10
N SER A 82 -14.53 16.01 -19.76
CA SER A 82 -14.96 17.09 -18.88
C SER A 82 -13.86 17.47 -17.90
N PRO A 83 -13.67 18.76 -17.56
CA PRO A 83 -12.71 19.16 -16.53
C PRO A 83 -13.21 18.85 -15.10
N ARG A 84 -14.44 18.33 -14.93
CA ARG A 84 -15.00 17.98 -13.61
C ARG A 84 -15.64 16.60 -13.66
N PRO A 85 -15.47 15.78 -12.60
CA PRO A 85 -16.17 14.53 -12.49
C PRO A 85 -17.63 14.74 -12.12
N THR A 86 -18.42 13.69 -12.28
CA THR A 86 -19.79 13.65 -11.75
C THR A 86 -19.78 13.45 -10.24
N ARG A 87 -20.92 13.75 -9.59
CA ARG A 87 -21.09 13.47 -8.15
C ARG A 87 -21.00 11.98 -7.83
N ALA A 88 -21.46 11.14 -8.77
CA ALA A 88 -21.40 9.68 -8.63
C ALA A 88 -19.95 9.20 -8.64
N GLU A 89 -19.13 9.65 -9.59
CA GLU A 89 -17.71 9.32 -9.69
C GLU A 89 -16.92 9.76 -8.44
N ALA A 90 -17.13 11.00 -7.97
CA ALA A 90 -16.49 11.47 -6.76
C ALA A 90 -16.87 10.62 -5.53
N THR A 91 -18.14 10.24 -5.43
CA THR A 91 -18.63 9.39 -4.34
C THR A 91 -18.10 7.96 -4.45
N ASP A 92 -17.94 7.44 -5.67
CA ASP A 92 -17.40 6.11 -5.93
C ASP A 92 -15.92 6.00 -5.52
N VAL A 93 -15.09 6.99 -5.88
CA VAL A 93 -13.70 7.08 -5.42
C VAL A 93 -13.63 7.11 -3.89
N ALA A 94 -14.41 7.97 -3.26
CA ALA A 94 -14.42 8.09 -1.80
C ALA A 94 -14.83 6.76 -1.14
N ASN A 95 -15.87 6.09 -1.65
CA ASN A 95 -16.31 4.81 -1.10
C ASN A 95 -15.28 3.69 -1.31
N ALA A 96 -14.55 3.67 -2.43
CA ALA A 96 -13.48 2.68 -2.63
C ALA A 96 -12.37 2.84 -1.58
N VAL A 97 -12.02 4.08 -1.21
CA VAL A 97 -11.06 4.39 -0.14
C VAL A 97 -11.61 3.97 1.22
N LEU A 98 -12.88 4.30 1.52
CA LEU A 98 -13.54 3.93 2.79
C LEU A 98 -13.73 2.42 2.94
N ASP A 99 -13.94 1.70 1.84
CA ASP A 99 -13.95 0.24 1.81
C ASP A 99 -12.57 -0.36 2.18
N GLY A 100 -11.52 0.46 2.09
CA GLY A 100 -10.16 0.11 2.42
C GLY A 100 -9.36 -0.36 1.22
N THR A 101 -9.60 0.17 0.02
CA THR A 101 -8.67 -0.08 -1.11
C THR A 101 -7.26 0.43 -0.78
N ASP A 102 -6.22 -0.19 -1.32
CA ASP A 102 -4.84 0.32 -1.18
C ASP A 102 -4.51 1.35 -2.25
N CYS A 103 -5.04 1.14 -3.47
CA CYS A 103 -4.86 2.08 -4.57
C CYS A 103 -6.16 2.25 -5.37
N VAL A 104 -6.29 3.44 -5.95
CA VAL A 104 -7.27 3.75 -6.99
C VAL A 104 -6.55 3.97 -8.31
N MET A 105 -7.14 3.53 -9.42
CA MET A 105 -6.49 3.56 -10.73
C MET A 105 -7.31 4.34 -11.75
N LEU A 106 -6.66 5.28 -12.44
CA LEU A 106 -7.15 5.92 -13.65
C LEU A 106 -6.72 5.12 -14.87
N SER A 107 -7.62 4.99 -15.84
CA SER A 107 -7.45 4.23 -17.08
C SER A 107 -7.47 5.18 -18.29
N GLY A 108 -8.63 5.36 -18.93
CA GLY A 108 -8.78 6.25 -20.09
C GLY A 108 -8.58 7.72 -19.73
N GLU A 109 -8.87 8.08 -18.48
CA GLU A 109 -8.80 9.45 -17.94
C GLU A 109 -7.40 10.06 -18.10
N THR A 110 -6.35 9.27 -17.89
CA THR A 110 -4.94 9.69 -18.03
C THR A 110 -4.28 9.23 -19.32
N ALA A 111 -4.69 8.08 -19.86
CA ALA A 111 -4.07 7.51 -21.06
C ALA A 111 -4.44 8.29 -22.34
N ALA A 112 -5.69 8.77 -22.45
CA ALA A 112 -6.20 9.45 -23.64
C ALA A 112 -7.21 10.58 -23.33
N GLY A 113 -7.36 10.95 -22.06
CA GLY A 113 -8.27 12.02 -21.64
C GLY A 113 -7.74 13.41 -21.96
N ALA A 114 -8.67 14.37 -22.09
CA ALA A 114 -8.33 15.77 -22.31
C ALA A 114 -7.77 16.47 -21.05
N TYR A 115 -7.97 15.88 -19.86
CA TYR A 115 -7.64 16.50 -18.56
C TYR A 115 -6.83 15.56 -17.63
N PRO A 116 -5.70 14.97 -18.07
CA PRO A 116 -4.99 13.92 -17.32
C PRO A 116 -4.45 14.42 -15.97
N GLU A 117 -3.83 15.60 -15.95
CA GLU A 117 -3.28 16.19 -14.71
C GLU A 117 -4.39 16.53 -13.71
N LEU A 118 -5.48 17.13 -14.20
CA LEU A 118 -6.62 17.51 -13.37
C LEU A 118 -7.36 16.28 -12.82
N ALA A 119 -7.43 15.18 -13.59
CA ALA A 119 -7.99 13.92 -13.12
C ALA A 119 -7.17 13.35 -11.96
N VAL A 120 -5.83 13.36 -12.05
CA VAL A 120 -4.94 12.91 -10.95
C VAL A 120 -5.10 13.80 -9.73
N GLN A 121 -5.10 15.13 -9.89
CA GLN A 121 -5.29 16.07 -8.78
C GLN A 121 -6.66 15.88 -8.10
N THR A 122 -7.72 15.73 -8.88
CA THR A 122 -9.07 15.54 -8.36
C THR A 122 -9.19 14.21 -7.61
N LEU A 123 -8.63 13.12 -8.16
CA LEU A 123 -8.58 11.82 -7.50
C LEU A 123 -7.85 11.91 -6.15
N ALA A 124 -6.68 12.56 -6.13
CA ALA A 124 -5.89 12.72 -4.93
C ALA A 124 -6.63 13.50 -3.83
N GLN A 125 -7.33 14.59 -4.19
CA GLN A 125 -8.13 15.36 -3.24
C GLN A 125 -9.27 14.54 -2.63
N ILE A 126 -9.97 13.75 -3.45
CA ILE A 126 -11.04 12.87 -2.96
C ILE A 126 -10.47 11.80 -2.02
N CYS A 127 -9.31 11.20 -2.35
CA CYS A 127 -8.66 10.22 -1.50
C CYS A 127 -8.29 10.82 -0.13
N LEU A 128 -7.64 11.99 -0.12
CA LEU A 128 -7.25 12.68 1.12
C LEU A 128 -8.47 12.98 2.01
N GLU A 129 -9.56 13.48 1.41
CA GLU A 129 -10.79 13.77 2.14
C GLU A 129 -11.41 12.48 2.71
N ALA A 130 -11.51 11.41 1.91
CA ALA A 130 -12.06 10.13 2.35
C ALA A 130 -11.23 9.46 3.46
N GLU A 131 -9.90 9.55 3.39
CA GLU A 131 -9.02 9.04 4.44
C GLU A 131 -9.20 9.78 5.77
N SER A 132 -9.60 11.06 5.76
CA SER A 132 -9.83 11.83 6.98
C SER A 132 -11.05 11.36 7.79
N TYR A 133 -12.03 10.70 7.15
CA TYR A 133 -13.25 10.18 7.79
C TYR A 133 -13.16 8.70 8.18
N SER A 134 -12.04 8.03 7.90
CA SER A 134 -11.88 6.61 8.25
C SER A 134 -11.69 6.42 9.76
N ASP A 135 -12.48 5.53 10.38
CA ASP A 135 -12.25 5.12 11.78
C ASP A 135 -11.13 4.08 11.86
N TYR A 136 -9.88 4.55 11.85
CA TYR A 136 -8.70 3.70 11.96
C TYR A 136 -8.67 2.87 13.24
N GLY A 137 -9.31 3.33 14.32
CA GLY A 137 -9.39 2.57 15.57
C GLY A 137 -10.26 1.33 15.43
N ALA A 138 -11.42 1.46 14.78
CA ALA A 138 -12.29 0.33 14.45
C ALA A 138 -11.65 -0.60 13.41
N VAL A 139 -11.05 -0.04 12.34
CA VAL A 139 -10.36 -0.82 11.30
C VAL A 139 -9.23 -1.66 11.91
N PHE A 140 -8.38 -1.05 12.73
CA PHE A 140 -7.28 -1.76 13.41
C PHE A 140 -7.79 -2.94 14.24
N LYS A 141 -8.83 -2.73 15.07
CA LYS A 141 -9.42 -3.79 15.89
C LYS A 141 -10.02 -4.91 15.05
N GLY A 142 -10.71 -4.56 13.96
CA GLY A 142 -11.29 -5.54 13.04
C GLY A 142 -10.23 -6.43 12.41
N ILE A 143 -9.13 -5.84 11.92
CA ILE A 143 -8.01 -6.58 11.33
C ILE A 143 -7.34 -7.47 12.38
N LEU A 144 -7.04 -6.92 13.55
CA LEU A 144 -6.39 -7.64 14.64
C LEU A 144 -7.20 -8.86 15.12
N ALA A 145 -8.54 -8.76 15.15
CA ALA A 145 -9.43 -9.86 15.52
C ALA A 145 -9.36 -11.06 14.55
N THR A 146 -8.92 -10.85 13.31
CA THR A 146 -8.77 -11.90 12.29
C THR A 146 -7.34 -12.40 12.13
N ALA A 147 -6.38 -11.79 12.82
CA ALA A 147 -4.97 -12.19 12.76
C ALA A 147 -4.75 -13.60 13.35
N PRO A 148 -3.81 -14.40 12.82
CA PRO A 148 -3.55 -15.74 13.31
C PRO A 148 -2.99 -15.70 14.74
N VAL A 149 -3.35 -16.68 15.57
CA VAL A 149 -2.80 -16.86 16.93
C VAL A 149 -2.17 -18.25 17.04
N PRO A 150 -0.87 -18.38 17.34
CA PRO A 150 0.10 -17.31 17.57
C PRO A 150 0.48 -16.55 16.29
N MET A 151 0.69 -15.24 16.42
CA MET A 151 1.24 -14.42 15.33
C MET A 151 2.73 -14.72 15.12
N SER A 152 3.23 -14.47 13.90
CA SER A 152 4.67 -14.44 13.68
C SER A 152 5.32 -13.28 14.46
N PRO A 153 6.62 -13.37 14.84
CA PRO A 153 7.29 -12.29 15.56
C PRO A 153 7.21 -10.93 14.86
N ILE A 154 7.38 -10.91 13.53
CA ILE A 154 7.34 -9.66 12.73
C ILE A 154 5.92 -9.08 12.70
N GLU A 155 4.88 -9.92 12.58
CA GLU A 155 3.49 -9.47 12.59
C GLU A 155 3.05 -8.97 13.98
N SER A 156 3.52 -9.64 15.04
CA SER A 156 3.32 -9.19 16.43
C SER A 156 3.99 -7.84 16.68
N LEU A 157 5.21 -7.64 16.17
CA LEU A 157 5.92 -6.38 16.25
C LEU A 157 5.20 -5.27 15.47
N ALA A 158 4.76 -5.55 14.23
CA ALA A 158 4.06 -4.59 13.38
C ALA A 158 2.72 -4.12 13.99
N SER A 159 1.90 -5.06 14.46
CA SER A 159 0.62 -4.73 15.13
C SER A 159 0.83 -3.94 16.43
N SER A 160 1.86 -4.30 17.21
CA SER A 160 2.22 -3.58 18.43
C SER A 160 2.71 -2.17 18.13
N ALA A 161 3.52 -1.97 17.08
CA ALA A 161 3.98 -0.64 16.68
C ALA A 161 2.84 0.27 16.24
N VAL A 162 1.87 -0.23 15.46
CA VAL A 162 0.67 0.53 15.10
C VAL A 162 -0.16 0.87 16.34
N ARG A 163 -0.32 -0.06 17.28
CA ARG A 163 -0.99 0.20 18.56
C ARG A 163 -0.28 1.28 19.37
N THR A 164 1.05 1.23 19.45
CA THR A 164 1.88 2.22 20.13
C THR A 164 1.76 3.59 19.46
N ALA A 165 1.84 3.65 18.13
CA ALA A 165 1.72 4.89 17.37
C ALA A 165 0.35 5.55 17.57
N ASN A 166 -0.72 4.77 17.56
CA ASN A 166 -2.08 5.25 17.86
C ASN A 166 -2.20 5.76 19.31
N SER A 167 -1.59 5.07 20.27
CA SER A 167 -1.67 5.43 21.70
C SER A 167 -0.83 6.67 22.02
N ALA A 168 0.35 6.79 21.41
CA ALA A 168 1.26 7.92 21.57
C ALA A 168 0.88 9.12 20.70
N LYS A 169 -0.15 8.99 19.84
CA LYS A 169 -0.50 9.98 18.81
C LYS A 169 0.73 10.40 17.99
N ALA A 170 1.51 9.41 17.57
CA ALA A 170 2.71 9.63 16.79
C ALA A 170 2.37 10.28 15.45
N SER A 171 3.23 11.18 14.97
CA SER A 171 3.06 11.82 13.66
C SER A 171 3.45 10.91 12.51
N LEU A 172 4.28 9.89 12.77
CA LEU A 172 4.83 8.99 11.76
C LEU A 172 5.22 7.64 12.39
N ILE A 173 5.12 6.58 11.58
CA ILE A 173 5.81 5.31 11.85
C ILE A 173 7.02 5.20 10.90
N LEU A 174 8.21 5.05 11.47
CA LEU A 174 9.45 4.78 10.73
C LEU A 174 9.68 3.27 10.69
N VAL A 175 9.90 2.71 9.50
CA VAL A 175 10.22 1.30 9.32
C VAL A 175 11.49 1.15 8.50
N LEU A 176 12.54 0.60 9.10
CA LEU A 176 13.70 0.13 8.36
C LEU A 176 13.38 -1.25 7.79
N THR A 177 13.62 -1.43 6.51
CA THR A 177 13.34 -2.71 5.86
C THR A 177 14.30 -2.97 4.71
N ARG A 178 14.77 -4.21 4.58
CA ARG A 178 15.60 -4.61 3.44
C ARG A 178 14.72 -5.15 2.31
N GLY A 179 13.80 -6.05 2.65
CA GLY A 179 12.92 -6.73 1.71
C GLY A 179 11.49 -6.18 1.62
N GLY A 180 11.14 -5.13 2.37
CA GLY A 180 9.82 -4.50 2.40
C GLY A 180 8.76 -5.21 3.25
N SER A 181 9.01 -6.45 3.72
CA SER A 181 8.02 -7.27 4.43
C SER A 181 7.48 -6.63 5.71
N THR A 182 8.35 -6.04 6.54
CA THR A 182 7.94 -5.38 7.78
C THR A 182 7.02 -4.20 7.51
N ALA A 183 7.36 -3.36 6.53
CA ALA A 183 6.56 -2.20 6.15
C ALA A 183 5.17 -2.61 5.65
N LYS A 184 5.07 -3.68 4.86
CA LYS A 184 3.78 -4.27 4.42
C LYS A 184 2.91 -4.70 5.60
N LEU A 185 3.51 -5.35 6.60
CA LEU A 185 2.79 -5.79 7.79
C LEU A 185 2.32 -4.61 8.65
N VAL A 186 3.08 -3.52 8.72
CA VAL A 186 2.61 -2.28 9.36
C VAL A 186 1.42 -1.69 8.58
N ALA A 187 1.54 -1.60 7.25
CA ALA A 187 0.47 -1.11 6.38
C ALA A 187 -0.82 -1.94 6.46
N LYS A 188 -0.71 -3.27 6.62
CA LYS A 188 -1.85 -4.18 6.85
C LYS A 188 -2.74 -3.69 7.98
N TYR A 189 -2.16 -3.18 9.07
CA TYR A 189 -2.93 -2.74 10.24
C TYR A 189 -3.49 -1.31 10.12
N ARG A 190 -3.36 -0.69 8.93
CA ARG A 190 -3.98 0.59 8.53
C ARG A 190 -3.84 1.70 9.60
N PRO A 191 -2.60 2.10 9.95
CA PRO A 191 -2.39 3.27 10.80
C PRO A 191 -3.01 4.54 10.17
N ALA A 192 -3.36 5.49 11.04
CA ALA A 192 -3.87 6.79 10.64
C ALA A 192 -2.75 7.74 10.17
N MET A 193 -1.53 7.53 10.68
CA MET A 193 -0.34 8.29 10.32
C MET A 193 0.41 7.65 9.14
N PRO A 194 1.18 8.43 8.38
CA PRO A 194 2.05 7.90 7.34
C PRO A 194 3.09 6.91 7.89
N ILE A 195 3.56 6.02 7.01
CA ILE A 195 4.59 5.02 7.30
C ILE A 195 5.78 5.31 6.39
N LEU A 196 6.87 5.83 6.95
CA LEU A 196 8.11 5.99 6.19
C LEU A 196 8.85 4.67 6.14
N SER A 197 8.94 4.07 4.95
CA SER A 197 9.65 2.82 4.73
C SER A 197 11.03 3.10 4.16
N VAL A 198 12.05 3.02 4.99
CA VAL A 198 13.44 3.18 4.58
C VAL A 198 13.96 1.84 4.06
N VAL A 199 14.15 1.77 2.75
CA VAL A 199 14.72 0.60 2.09
C VAL A 199 16.23 0.72 2.12
N VAL A 200 16.87 -0.16 2.88
CA VAL A 200 18.33 -0.22 3.01
C VAL A 200 18.86 -1.31 2.07
N PRO A 201 19.62 -0.95 1.01
CA PRO A 201 20.17 -1.95 0.11
C PRO A 201 21.21 -2.84 0.80
N GLU A 202 21.14 -4.15 0.57
CA GLU A 202 22.21 -5.08 0.97
C GLU A 202 23.33 -5.07 -0.08
N LEU A 203 24.53 -4.69 0.33
CA LEU A 203 25.75 -4.96 -0.42
C LEU A 203 26.27 -6.35 -0.02
N LYS A 204 26.22 -7.31 -0.96
CA LYS A 204 26.84 -8.62 -0.80
C LYS A 204 28.11 -8.68 -1.63
N THR A 205 29.20 -9.06 -0.98
CA THR A 205 30.47 -9.38 -1.63
C THR A 205 30.64 -10.89 -1.64
N ASP A 206 30.65 -11.50 -2.81
CA ASP A 206 31.38 -12.76 -2.99
C ASP A 206 32.79 -12.40 -3.46
N SER A 207 33.79 -13.23 -3.16
CA SER A 207 35.24 -12.95 -3.18
C SER A 207 35.82 -12.24 -4.41
N PHE A 208 35.07 -12.11 -5.52
CA PHE A 208 35.43 -11.39 -6.74
C PHE A 208 34.32 -10.50 -7.34
N ASP A 209 33.08 -10.50 -6.82
CA ASP A 209 31.93 -9.78 -7.37
C ASP A 209 31.14 -9.02 -6.29
N TRP A 210 30.74 -7.78 -6.59
CA TRP A 210 29.90 -6.95 -5.73
C TRP A 210 28.45 -6.96 -6.23
N PHE A 211 27.50 -7.27 -5.36
CA PHE A 211 26.06 -7.23 -5.65
C PHE A 211 25.36 -6.24 -4.71
N CYS A 212 24.63 -5.28 -5.27
CA CYS A 212 23.74 -4.39 -4.52
C CYS A 212 22.29 -4.85 -4.72
N SER A 213 21.53 -4.99 -3.64
CA SER A 213 20.11 -5.37 -3.75
C SER A 213 19.28 -4.34 -4.53
N ASP A 214 18.30 -4.83 -5.28
CA ASP A 214 17.43 -4.04 -6.15
C ASP A 214 16.58 -3.02 -5.36
N GLU A 215 16.31 -1.86 -5.97
CA GLU A 215 15.37 -0.82 -5.51
C GLU A 215 13.90 -1.28 -5.59
N ALA A 216 13.63 -2.45 -6.16
CA ALA A 216 12.29 -3.02 -6.30
C ALA A 216 11.45 -2.97 -5.01
N PRO A 217 11.98 -3.23 -3.79
CA PRO A 217 11.23 -3.07 -2.55
C PRO A 217 10.68 -1.67 -2.32
N ALA A 218 11.41 -0.63 -2.69
CA ALA A 218 10.92 0.74 -2.60
C ALA A 218 9.81 0.97 -3.62
N ARG A 219 10.03 0.58 -4.89
CA ARG A 219 9.07 0.80 -5.98
C ARG A 219 7.75 0.09 -5.76
N TYR A 220 7.76 -1.20 -5.44
CA TYR A 220 6.50 -1.92 -5.26
C TYR A 220 5.77 -1.47 -3.99
N SER A 221 6.45 -0.92 -2.97
CA SER A 221 5.81 -0.50 -1.72
C SER A 221 4.74 0.58 -1.94
N LEU A 222 4.80 1.30 -3.06
CA LEU A 222 3.79 2.28 -3.47
C LEU A 222 2.39 1.70 -3.67
N ILE A 223 2.24 0.37 -3.82
CA ILE A 223 0.92 -0.27 -3.95
C ILE A 223 0.22 -0.51 -2.62
N PHE A 224 0.89 -0.25 -1.49
CA PHE A 224 0.33 -0.41 -0.15
C PHE A 224 -0.06 0.94 0.41
N ARG A 225 -1.24 1.02 1.04
CA ARG A 225 -1.71 2.27 1.62
C ARG A 225 -0.76 2.78 2.70
N GLY A 226 -0.46 4.07 2.65
CA GLY A 226 0.25 4.81 3.70
C GLY A 226 1.77 4.62 3.70
N LEU A 227 2.32 3.73 2.88
CA LEU A 227 3.76 3.58 2.72
C LEU A 227 4.33 4.74 1.88
N ILE A 228 5.33 5.42 2.45
CA ILE A 228 6.18 6.40 1.78
C ILE A 228 7.58 5.79 1.71
N PRO A 229 7.93 5.12 0.60
CA PRO A 229 9.22 4.48 0.47
C PRO A 229 10.34 5.50 0.22
N VAL A 230 11.46 5.33 0.93
CA VAL A 230 12.69 6.11 0.73
C VAL A 230 13.84 5.14 0.58
N LEU A 231 14.69 5.37 -0.42
CA LEU A 231 15.91 4.59 -0.61
C LEU A 231 17.04 5.25 0.20
N SER A 232 17.66 4.48 1.09
CA SER A 232 18.89 4.91 1.77
C SER A 232 20.11 4.59 0.92
N CYS A 233 21.17 5.37 1.06
CA CYS A 233 22.48 5.01 0.52
C CYS A 233 22.96 3.69 1.16
N ALA A 234 23.54 2.81 0.35
CA ALA A 234 24.11 1.57 0.84
C ALA A 234 25.37 1.85 1.67
N THR A 235 25.38 1.43 2.94
CA THR A 235 26.53 1.59 3.84
C THR A 235 27.36 0.30 3.85
N ALA A 236 28.64 0.40 3.48
CA ALA A 236 29.60 -0.71 3.50
C ALA A 236 30.24 -0.94 4.90
N LYS A 237 29.62 -0.45 5.98
CA LYS A 237 30.22 -0.45 7.32
C LYS A 237 30.08 -1.81 8.00
N SER A 238 31.03 -2.10 8.88
CA SER A 238 31.32 -3.44 9.45
C SER A 238 30.42 -3.87 10.61
N SER A 239 29.55 -3.00 11.16
CA SER A 239 28.64 -3.34 12.26
C SER A 239 27.17 -3.00 11.93
N ASP A 240 26.25 -3.94 12.20
CA ASP A 240 24.81 -3.77 11.95
C ASP A 240 24.22 -2.59 12.77
N THR A 241 24.78 -2.27 13.94
CA THR A 241 24.28 -1.21 14.83
C THR A 241 24.58 0.19 14.30
N GLU A 242 25.80 0.47 13.85
CA GLU A 242 26.16 1.80 13.32
C GLU A 242 25.39 2.11 12.04
N SER A 243 25.13 1.10 11.20
CA SER A 243 24.31 1.27 10.00
C SER A 243 22.84 1.56 10.29
N THR A 244 22.32 1.06 11.43
CA THR A 244 20.93 1.28 11.85
C THR A 244 20.72 2.71 12.32
N ASP A 245 21.63 3.23 13.17
CA ASP A 245 21.54 4.60 13.68
C ASP A 245 21.65 5.63 12.55
N GLU A 246 22.54 5.41 11.58
CA GLU A 246 22.66 6.26 10.38
C GLU A 246 21.40 6.25 9.51
N ALA A 247 20.79 5.08 9.32
CA ALA A 247 19.55 4.97 8.56
C ALA A 247 18.39 5.70 9.26
N ILE A 248 18.32 5.64 10.59
CA ILE A 248 17.33 6.39 11.38
C ILE A 248 17.59 7.89 11.27
N GLU A 249 18.84 8.34 11.41
CA GLU A 249 19.18 9.76 11.29
C GLU A 249 18.85 10.30 9.90
N PHE A 250 19.23 9.58 8.84
CA PHE A 250 18.87 9.90 7.46
C PHE A 250 17.35 10.03 7.30
N ALA A 251 16.59 9.09 7.86
CA ALA A 251 15.14 9.09 7.76
C ALA A 251 14.49 10.26 8.53
N ILE A 252 15.02 10.61 9.70
CA ILE A 252 14.58 11.78 10.46
C ILE A 252 14.88 13.06 9.70
N GLN A 253 16.04 13.17 9.05
CA GLN A 253 16.36 14.32 8.20
C GLN A 253 15.43 14.41 7.00
N HIS A 254 15.17 13.27 6.33
CA HIS A 254 14.25 13.20 5.19
C HIS A 254 12.82 13.62 5.58
N THR A 255 12.31 13.14 6.72
CA THR A 255 10.96 13.47 7.19
C THR A 255 10.81 14.94 7.55
N LYS A 256 11.85 15.56 8.13
CA LYS A 256 11.91 17.01 8.37
C LYS A 256 11.89 17.79 7.06
N ALA A 257 12.72 17.39 6.09
CA ALA A 257 12.79 18.05 4.78
C ALA A 257 11.47 17.93 3.98
N ALA A 258 10.80 16.79 4.06
CA ALA A 258 9.51 16.53 3.43
C ALA A 258 8.32 17.15 4.18
N GLY A 259 8.53 17.74 5.37
CA GLY A 259 7.46 18.31 6.19
C GLY A 259 6.50 17.29 6.81
N LEU A 260 6.92 16.02 6.91
CA LEU A 260 6.11 14.92 7.46
C LEU A 260 6.12 14.88 9.00
N CYS A 261 7.13 15.47 9.63
CA CYS A 261 7.26 15.49 11.09
C CYS A 261 7.91 16.82 11.54
N LYS A 262 7.42 17.38 12.64
CA LYS A 262 7.93 18.62 13.25
C LYS A 262 8.75 18.34 14.51
N PRO A 263 9.71 19.22 14.87
CA PRO A 263 10.42 19.10 16.15
C PRO A 263 9.45 19.04 17.34
N GLY A 264 9.62 18.04 18.20
CA GLY A 264 8.77 17.81 19.38
C GLY A 264 7.63 16.81 19.18
N GLU A 265 7.37 16.36 17.94
CA GLU A 265 6.41 15.29 17.68
C GLU A 265 7.00 13.90 17.97
N SER A 266 6.13 12.96 18.34
CA SER A 266 6.53 11.58 18.62
C SER A 266 6.54 10.73 17.35
N VAL A 267 7.55 9.87 17.21
CA VAL A 267 7.71 8.92 16.10
C VAL A 267 7.89 7.53 16.69
N VAL A 268 7.30 6.51 16.07
CA VAL A 268 7.53 5.10 16.40
C VAL A 268 8.46 4.50 15.37
N ALA A 269 9.62 4.00 15.80
CA ALA A 269 10.61 3.38 14.92
C ALA A 269 10.64 1.86 15.05
N LEU A 270 10.75 1.18 13.91
CA LEU A 270 10.90 -0.26 13.76
C LEU A 270 12.21 -0.53 12.99
N HIS A 271 13.11 -1.29 13.59
CA HIS A 271 14.40 -1.66 13.01
C HIS A 271 14.81 -3.08 13.39
#